data_AF-A0A840ZPI1-F1
#
_entry.id   AF-A0A840ZPI1-F1
#
_cell.length_a   1.000
_cell.length_b   1.000
_cell.length_c   1.000
_cell.angle_alpha   90.00
_cell.angle_beta   90.00
_cell.angle_gamma   90.00
#
_symmetry.space_group_name_H-M   'P 1'
#
loop_
_entity.id
_entity.type
_entity.pdbx_description
1 polymer ?
#
loop_
_entity_poly.entity_id
_entity_poly.type
_entity_poly.pdbx_seq_one_letter_code
_entity_poly.pdbx_strand_id
1 'polypeptide(L)'
;MIGWRRFACVLGLAATVTGCIHVPDVPGWATVPFTLQLPSGERLTGSVTTRLTRREFYATDGRTTCSGLFHPSGADMPATVRVNCSNGQHGTGSAVGTSSLGGSGTLRMEGGSTTFRYGHAIQGG
;
A
#
# COMPACT_ATOMS: atom_id res chain seq x y z
N MET A 1 12.96 25.43 19.87
CA MET A 1 11.62 24.83 20.02
C MET A 1 11.73 23.34 19.74
N ILE A 2 11.55 22.51 20.76
CA ILE A 2 11.65 21.04 20.70
C ILE A 2 10.33 20.48 20.18
N GLY A 3 10.38 19.77 19.04
CA GLY A 3 9.24 19.12 18.38
C GLY A 3 9.47 17.62 18.31
N TRP A 4 8.71 16.89 19.13
CA TRP A 4 8.77 15.48 19.48
C TRP A 4 8.59 14.53 18.26
N ARG A 5 9.62 13.78 17.86
CA ARG A 5 9.50 12.65 16.91
C ARG A 5 9.23 11.37 17.70
N ARG A 6 8.11 10.71 17.43
CA ARG A 6 7.76 9.42 18.03
C ARG A 6 8.60 8.31 17.36
N PHE A 7 9.56 7.76 18.08
CA PHE A 7 10.33 6.59 17.68
C PHE A 7 9.58 5.33 18.11
N ALA A 8 9.08 4.56 17.16
CA ALA A 8 8.65 3.18 17.42
C ALA A 8 9.84 2.26 17.18
N CYS A 9 10.72 2.13 18.18
CA CYS A 9 11.76 1.10 18.18
C CYS A 9 11.13 -0.19 18.72
N VAL A 10 10.94 -1.18 17.84
CA VAL A 10 10.66 -2.56 18.26
C VAL A 10 11.96 -3.12 18.83
N LEU A 11 12.03 -3.27 20.16
CA LEU A 11 13.13 -3.93 20.86
C LEU A 11 13.02 -5.45 20.65
N GLY A 12 13.58 -5.92 19.54
CA GLY A 12 13.88 -7.34 19.31
C GLY A 12 15.38 -7.57 19.49
N LEU A 13 15.76 -8.20 20.61
CA LEU A 13 17.10 -8.69 20.90
C LEU A 13 17.48 -9.83 19.93
N ALA A 14 18.24 -9.53 18.88
CA ALA A 14 19.22 -10.45 18.29
C ALA A 14 20.08 -9.68 17.29
N ALA A 15 21.38 -9.68 17.53
CA ALA A 15 22.38 -8.99 16.73
C ALA A 15 22.45 -9.56 15.30
N THR A 16 22.23 -8.71 14.30
CA THR A 16 23.06 -8.62 13.09
C THR A 16 22.66 -7.38 12.30
N VAL A 17 23.63 -6.46 12.15
CA VAL A 17 23.70 -5.37 11.18
C VAL A 17 22.50 -4.43 11.12
N THR A 18 22.69 -3.26 11.72
CA THR A 18 21.85 -2.06 11.63
C THR A 18 21.80 -1.53 10.19
N GLY A 19 21.08 -2.23 9.32
CA GLY A 19 20.63 -1.73 8.04
C GLY A 19 19.31 -0.98 8.24
N CYS A 20 19.34 0.16 8.94
CA CYS A 20 18.28 1.15 8.74
C CYS A 20 18.38 1.54 7.27
N ILE A 21 17.54 0.98 6.42
CA ILE A 21 17.43 1.39 5.03
C ILE A 21 16.91 2.82 5.08
N HIS A 22 17.86 3.76 5.12
CA HIS A 22 17.63 5.16 4.87
C HIS A 22 17.31 5.22 3.39
N VAL A 23 16.03 5.05 3.06
CA VAL A 23 15.54 5.37 1.72
C VAL A 23 15.65 6.90 1.67
N PRO A 24 16.58 7.47 0.88
CA PRO A 24 16.61 8.91 0.73
C PRO A 24 15.25 9.35 0.20
N ASP A 25 14.64 10.35 0.84
CA ASP A 25 13.45 11.04 0.34
C ASP A 25 13.80 11.71 -0.99
N VAL A 26 13.73 10.97 -2.09
CA VAL A 26 13.87 11.53 -3.43
C VAL A 26 12.62 12.39 -3.65
N PRO A 27 12.75 13.72 -3.89
CA PRO A 27 11.59 14.56 -4.11
C PRO A 27 10.79 14.05 -5.32
N GLY A 28 9.60 13.51 -5.04
CA GLY A 28 8.64 13.02 -6.02
C GLY A 28 8.32 11.52 -5.96
N TRP A 29 9.07 10.71 -5.20
CA TRP A 29 8.81 9.27 -5.06
C TRP A 29 8.75 8.88 -3.59
N ALA A 30 7.73 8.11 -3.19
CA ALA A 30 7.63 7.59 -1.83
C ALA A 30 7.07 6.17 -1.85
N THR A 31 7.63 5.30 -1.02
CA THR A 31 7.16 3.93 -0.87
C THR A 31 6.54 3.78 0.51
N VAL A 32 5.27 3.38 0.56
CA VAL A 32 4.54 3.19 1.82
C VAL A 32 3.93 1.79 1.90
N PRO A 33 3.66 1.28 3.12
CA PRO A 33 3.05 -0.04 3.28
C PRO A 33 1.69 -0.13 2.56
N PHE A 34 1.34 -1.33 2.08
CA PHE A 34 0.09 -1.62 1.39
C PHE A 34 -0.48 -2.95 1.91
N THR A 35 -1.79 -3.03 2.04
CA THR A 35 -2.51 -4.26 2.40
C THR A 35 -3.70 -4.46 1.46
N LEU A 36 -3.90 -5.69 0.99
CA LEU A 36 -5.04 -6.11 0.16
C LEU A 36 -5.76 -7.25 0.87
N GLN A 37 -7.09 -7.16 0.98
CA GLN A 37 -7.91 -8.20 1.56
C GLN A 37 -8.81 -8.81 0.49
N LEU A 38 -8.45 -10.03 0.08
CA LEU A 38 -9.09 -10.82 -0.98
C LEU A 38 -10.51 -11.26 -0.57
N PRO A 39 -11.36 -11.66 -1.54
CA PRO A 39 -12.72 -12.13 -1.24
C PRO A 39 -12.73 -13.40 -0.39
N SER A 40 -11.67 -14.22 -0.48
CA SER A 40 -11.46 -15.41 0.35
C SER A 40 -11.21 -15.09 1.84
N GLY A 41 -10.99 -13.81 2.18
CA GLY A 41 -10.61 -13.36 3.52
C GLY A 41 -9.09 -13.27 3.73
N GLU A 42 -8.29 -13.78 2.80
CA GLU A 42 -6.83 -13.73 2.85
C GLU A 42 -6.31 -12.29 2.74
N ARG A 43 -5.24 -12.00 3.49
CA ARG A 43 -4.62 -10.67 3.54
C ARG A 43 -3.22 -10.72 2.95
N LEU A 44 -3.03 -10.00 1.85
CA LEU A 44 -1.73 -9.79 1.23
C LEU A 44 -1.13 -8.49 1.76
N THR A 45 0.19 -8.50 1.98
CA THR A 45 0.93 -7.33 2.46
C THR A 45 2.03 -6.97 1.47
N GLY A 46 2.38 -5.69 1.39
CA GLY A 46 3.48 -5.24 0.57
C GLY A 46 3.63 -3.74 0.60
N SER A 47 3.89 -3.14 -0.54
CA SER A 47 4.20 -1.72 -0.67
C SER A 47 3.51 -1.10 -1.87
N VAL A 48 3.19 0.18 -1.75
CA VAL A 48 2.82 1.04 -2.87
C VAL A 48 3.87 2.12 -3.04
N THR A 49 4.36 2.25 -4.26
CA THR A 49 5.28 3.31 -4.67
C THR A 49 4.48 4.38 -5.37
N THR A 50 4.50 5.59 -4.82
CA THR A 50 3.83 6.76 -5.38
C THR A 50 4.83 7.59 -6.15
N ARG A 51 4.61 7.79 -7.45
CA ARG A 51 5.30 8.77 -8.29
C ARG A 51 4.30 9.84 -8.71
N LEU A 52 4.68 11.11 -8.75
CA LEU A 52 3.88 12.32 -9.06
C LEU A 52 2.46 12.17 -9.67
N THR A 53 2.23 11.30 -10.64
CA THR A 53 0.91 11.05 -11.26
C THR A 53 0.45 9.59 -11.26
N ARG A 54 1.30 8.64 -10.85
CA ARG A 54 1.05 7.20 -10.91
C ARG A 54 1.47 6.53 -9.61
N ARG A 55 0.57 5.73 -9.06
CA ARG A 55 0.85 4.83 -7.94
C ARG A 55 0.86 3.40 -8.45
N GLU A 56 1.89 2.66 -8.08
CA GLU A 56 2.05 1.25 -8.39
C GLU A 56 2.18 0.49 -7.09
N PHE A 57 1.37 -0.55 -6.91
CA PHE A 57 1.40 -1.38 -5.71
C PHE A 57 1.78 -2.80 -6.04
N TYR A 58 2.35 -3.45 -5.03
CA TYR A 58 2.70 -4.85 -5.01
C TYR A 58 2.33 -5.40 -3.62
N ALA A 59 1.64 -6.53 -3.57
CA ALA A 59 1.25 -7.21 -2.35
C ALA A 59 1.40 -8.72 -2.51
N THR A 60 1.93 -9.40 -1.49
CA THR A 60 2.10 -10.85 -1.49
C THR A 60 1.91 -11.45 -0.10
N ASP A 61 1.57 -12.74 -0.05
CA ASP A 61 1.60 -13.62 1.12
C ASP A 61 2.71 -14.70 1.00
N GLY A 62 3.56 -14.60 -0.02
CA GLY A 62 4.59 -15.60 -0.36
C GLY A 62 4.11 -16.72 -1.31
N ARG A 63 2.82 -16.82 -1.61
CA ARG A 63 2.23 -17.77 -2.57
C ARG A 63 1.58 -17.06 -3.74
N THR A 64 0.75 -16.07 -3.44
CA THR A 64 0.07 -15.22 -4.40
C THR A 64 0.70 -13.84 -4.37
N THR A 65 0.92 -13.28 -5.54
CA THR A 65 1.40 -11.92 -5.73
C THR A 65 0.36 -11.15 -6.51
N CYS A 66 -0.11 -10.02 -5.98
CA CYS A 66 -1.00 -9.10 -6.66
C CYS A 66 -0.30 -7.76 -6.87
N SER A 67 -0.41 -7.21 -8.07
CA SER A 67 0.14 -5.91 -8.43
C SER A 67 -0.85 -5.09 -9.22
N GLY A 68 -0.65 -3.78 -9.26
CA GLY A 68 -1.56 -2.91 -9.97
C GLY A 68 -1.11 -1.47 -10.00
N LEU A 69 -1.80 -0.69 -10.81
CA LEU A 69 -1.52 0.72 -11.03
C LEU A 69 -2.80 1.55 -10.94
N PHE A 70 -2.66 2.76 -10.42
CA PHE A 70 -3.74 3.75 -10.37
C PHE A 70 -3.20 5.17 -10.38
N HIS A 71 -4.02 6.10 -10.87
CA HIS A 71 -3.67 7.51 -11.06
C HIS A 71 -4.57 8.39 -10.21
N PRO A 72 -4.20 8.69 -8.96
CA PRO A 72 -4.95 9.61 -8.13
C PRO A 72 -4.80 11.03 -8.67
N SER A 73 -5.93 11.63 -9.05
CA SER A 73 -6.03 13.02 -9.49
C SER A 73 -6.01 14.04 -8.34
N GLY A 74 -5.97 13.58 -7.08
CA GLY A 74 -5.92 14.41 -5.88
C GLY A 74 -6.33 13.65 -4.62
N ALA A 75 -6.33 14.32 -3.47
CA ALA A 75 -7.03 13.84 -2.28
C ALA A 75 -8.55 13.87 -2.55
N ASP A 76 -9.29 12.90 -2.00
CA ASP A 76 -10.74 12.73 -2.14
C ASP A 76 -11.26 12.52 -3.58
N MET A 77 -10.37 12.45 -4.57
CA MET A 77 -10.74 12.11 -5.94
C MET A 77 -10.62 10.59 -6.18
N PRO A 78 -11.72 9.92 -6.57
CA PRO A 78 -11.69 8.51 -6.88
C PRO A 78 -10.84 8.25 -8.12
N ALA A 79 -9.93 7.28 -8.03
CA ALA A 79 -9.06 6.84 -9.11
C ALA A 79 -9.33 5.39 -9.45
N THR A 80 -9.48 5.08 -10.73
CA THR A 80 -9.63 3.69 -11.17
C THR A 80 -8.36 2.90 -10.84
N VAL A 81 -8.54 1.78 -10.15
CA VAL A 81 -7.47 0.82 -9.86
C VAL A 81 -7.74 -0.46 -10.62
N ARG A 82 -6.68 -1.05 -11.19
CA ARG A 82 -6.70 -2.42 -11.68
C ARG A 82 -5.71 -3.25 -10.89
N VAL A 83 -6.09 -4.48 -10.56
CA VAL A 83 -5.24 -5.47 -9.89
C VAL A 83 -5.10 -6.70 -10.78
N ASN A 84 -3.89 -7.23 -10.85
CA ASN A 84 -3.57 -8.50 -11.49
C ASN A 84 -2.78 -9.35 -10.49
N CYS A 85 -3.22 -10.59 -10.29
CA CYS A 85 -2.61 -11.54 -9.38
C CYS A 85 -1.97 -12.71 -10.13
N SER A 86 -0.90 -13.27 -9.58
CA SER A 86 -0.12 -14.37 -10.16
C SER A 86 -0.92 -15.68 -10.29
N ASN A 87 -2.02 -15.82 -9.56
CA ASN A 87 -2.95 -16.93 -9.63
C ASN A 87 -4.02 -16.77 -10.74
N GLY A 88 -3.90 -15.75 -11.59
CA GLY A 88 -4.84 -15.47 -12.69
C GLY A 88 -6.02 -14.58 -12.31
N GLN A 89 -6.23 -14.30 -11.03
CA GLN A 89 -7.28 -13.38 -10.59
C GLN A 89 -6.94 -11.95 -10.99
N HIS A 90 -7.97 -11.22 -11.39
CA HIS A 90 -7.87 -9.81 -11.76
C HIS A 90 -9.10 -9.07 -11.27
N GLY A 91 -8.99 -7.76 -11.16
CA GLY A 91 -10.09 -6.94 -10.70
C GLY A 91 -9.93 -5.47 -11.01
N THR A 92 -11.05 -4.76 -10.91
CA THR A 92 -11.10 -3.32 -11.14
C THR A 92 -11.95 -2.65 -10.08
N GLY A 93 -11.63 -1.41 -9.74
CA GLY A 93 -12.40 -0.65 -8.78
C GLY A 93 -11.87 0.75 -8.59
N SER A 94 -12.02 1.29 -7.39
CA SER A 94 -11.71 2.68 -7.09
C SER A 94 -10.83 2.81 -5.85
N ALA A 95 -9.82 3.67 -5.94
CA ALA A 95 -9.02 4.18 -4.82
C ALA A 95 -9.48 5.59 -4.48
N VAL A 96 -9.60 5.89 -3.20
CA VAL A 96 -9.69 7.26 -2.68
C VAL A 96 -8.44 7.53 -1.85
N GLY A 97 -7.72 8.60 -2.20
CA GLY A 97 -6.61 9.09 -1.39
C GLY A 97 -7.12 9.97 -0.25
N THR A 98 -6.78 9.66 0.99
CA THR A 98 -6.97 10.57 2.13
C THR A 98 -5.80 11.55 2.27
N SER A 99 -4.67 11.24 1.62
CA SER A 99 -3.48 12.10 1.55
C SER A 99 -2.61 11.74 0.34
N SER A 100 -1.50 12.44 0.15
CA SER A 100 -0.49 12.12 -0.86
C SER A 100 0.11 10.72 -0.69
N LEU A 101 0.17 10.22 0.55
CA LEU A 101 0.82 8.96 0.93
C LEU A 101 -0.10 7.99 1.66
N GLY A 102 -1.42 8.18 1.59
CA GLY A 102 -2.37 7.35 2.31
C GLY A 102 -3.76 7.35 1.68
N GLY A 103 -4.45 6.23 1.83
CA GLY A 103 -5.82 6.07 1.35
C GLY A 103 -6.25 4.61 1.33
N SER A 104 -7.41 4.39 0.73
CA SER A 104 -8.05 3.08 0.68
C SER A 104 -8.86 2.93 -0.60
N GLY A 105 -9.37 1.74 -0.83
CA GLY A 105 -10.26 1.51 -1.96
C GLY A 105 -10.89 0.14 -1.96
N THR A 106 -11.77 -0.04 -2.93
CA THR A 106 -12.49 -1.28 -3.17
C THR A 106 -12.25 -1.75 -4.60
N LEU A 107 -12.15 -3.05 -4.77
CA LEU A 107 -11.92 -3.74 -6.04
C LEU A 107 -12.99 -4.82 -6.19
N ARG A 108 -13.59 -4.93 -7.37
CA ARG A 108 -14.40 -6.09 -7.74
C ARG A 108 -13.47 -7.11 -8.37
N MET A 109 -13.38 -8.29 -7.77
CA MET A 109 -12.62 -9.44 -8.27
C MET A 109 -13.57 -10.62 -8.47
N GLU A 110 -13.09 -11.64 -9.18
CA GLU A 110 -13.79 -12.93 -9.22
C GLU A 110 -13.95 -13.48 -7.79
N GLY A 111 -15.16 -13.89 -7.42
CA GLY A 111 -15.48 -14.35 -6.06
C GLY A 111 -15.89 -13.25 -5.07
N GLY A 112 -15.76 -11.95 -5.39
CA GLY A 112 -16.38 -10.91 -4.56
C GLY A 112 -15.70 -9.54 -4.55
N SER A 113 -16.08 -8.76 -3.54
CA SER A 113 -15.47 -7.44 -3.27
C SER A 113 -14.21 -7.61 -2.43
N THR A 114 -13.17 -6.87 -2.79
CA THR A 114 -11.86 -6.84 -2.14
C THR A 114 -11.61 -5.41 -1.68
N THR A 115 -10.93 -5.23 -0.55
CA THR A 115 -10.56 -3.89 -0.07
C THR A 115 -9.05 -3.76 0.06
N PHE A 116 -8.54 -2.55 -0.08
CA PHE A 116 -7.12 -2.27 0.18
C PHE A 116 -6.94 -0.97 0.95
N ARG A 117 -5.82 -0.88 1.65
CA ARG A 117 -5.37 0.29 2.43
C ARG A 117 -3.88 0.48 2.21
N TYR A 118 -3.41 1.72 2.22
CA TYR A 118 -1.98 2.02 2.14
C TYR A 118 -1.55 3.22 2.98
N GLY A 119 -0.27 3.22 3.35
CA GLY A 119 0.36 4.23 4.18
C GLY A 119 -0.37 4.47 5.50
N HIS A 120 -0.57 5.73 5.87
CA HIS A 120 -1.19 6.11 7.14
C HIS A 120 -2.61 5.54 7.32
N ALA A 121 -3.30 5.26 6.22
CA ALA A 121 -4.61 4.65 6.28
C ALA A 121 -4.58 3.23 6.85
N ILE A 122 -3.43 2.55 6.96
CA ILE A 122 -3.34 1.21 7.58
C ILE A 122 -3.44 1.29 9.11
N GLN A 123 -2.96 2.38 9.73
CA GLN A 123 -2.86 2.51 11.19
C GLN A 123 -4.15 2.99 11.87
N GLY A 124 -5.06 3.63 11.14
CA GLY A 124 -6.34 4.13 11.68
C GLY A 124 -7.49 3.12 11.60
N GLY A 125 -7.21 1.83 11.77
CA GLY A 125 -8.18 0.73 11.70
C GLY A 125 -8.61 0.27 13.08
#